data_AF-A0A2R6L4Z2-F1
#
_entry.id   AF-A0A2R6L4Z2-F1
#
_cell.length_a   1.000
_cell.length_b   1.000
_cell.length_c   1.000
_cell.angle_alpha   90.00
_cell.angle_beta   90.00
_cell.angle_gamma   90.00
#
_symmetry.space_group_name_H-M   'P 1'
#
loop_
_entity.id
_entity.type
_entity.pdbx_description
1 polymer ?
#
loop_
_entity_poly.entity_id
_entity_poly.type
_entity_poly.pdbx_seq_one_letter_code
_entity_poly.pdbx_strand_id
1 'polypeptide(L)'
;DGVDDDGRAFWTGRTLFSELLPDDLDLEFTSSAGDTVLIEDGQLLSGTIDEDAVGAFGGEVVDTVAKAYSKTRARILINEVAALAMRSIMHFGFSIGIDDESIPPEAQERIDEAIDNANDRVGELIAAYEAGELEPLPGRDLSETLEMRIQQQQGRVRDTAGEVAEEYLGEDNPAVVMAQSGARGSMLNLTQMAGCIGGQYVRGERIHRGYENRTLSHFEEGDLTAEAHGFVEHSYRSGLDPKEFFFHAMGGREGLVDTAVRTSKSGYLQRRLINALSELEAQYDGTVRDTTDNVVQFEFGEDGTSPVEVSSSVDESAVDVEEIADRVVDAEFDDDEEKTRFLGGEREPLNLSEHADDWWMEAAGGD
;
A
#
# COMPACT_ATOMS: atom_id res chain seq x y z
N ASP A 1 -2.03 11.56 29.90
CA ASP A 1 -1.32 10.40 29.33
C ASP A 1 -0.11 9.95 30.13
N GLY A 2 0.50 10.86 30.91
CA GLY A 2 1.53 10.49 31.87
C GLY A 2 2.09 11.72 32.57
N VAL A 3 3.15 11.49 33.34
CA VAL A 3 3.93 12.56 33.97
C VAL A 3 5.36 12.39 33.44
N ASP A 4 5.95 13.47 32.92
CA ASP A 4 7.34 13.46 32.49
C ASP A 4 8.30 13.30 33.68
N ASP A 5 9.59 13.11 33.40
CA ASP A 5 10.63 12.96 34.43
C ASP A 5 10.73 14.18 35.39
N ASP A 6 10.19 15.33 34.97
CA ASP A 6 10.16 16.60 35.72
C ASP A 6 8.84 16.81 36.51
N GLY A 7 7.93 15.83 36.53
CA GLY A 7 6.67 15.91 37.27
C GLY A 7 5.57 16.69 36.55
N ARG A 8 5.70 16.97 35.25
CA ARG A 8 4.71 17.70 34.44
C ARG A 8 3.81 16.74 33.69
N ALA A 9 2.52 17.03 33.71
CA ALA A 9 1.56 16.29 32.90
C ALA A 9 1.81 16.56 31.42
N PHE A 10 1.84 15.50 30.61
CA PHE A 10 1.91 15.58 29.16
C PHE A 10 0.72 14.90 28.49
N TRP A 11 0.48 15.32 27.25
CA TRP A 11 -0.49 14.75 26.32
C TRP A 11 0.24 14.18 25.12
N THR A 12 -0.27 13.08 24.60
CA THR A 12 0.23 12.42 23.39
C THR A 12 -0.51 12.93 22.16
N GLY A 13 0.10 12.75 20.99
CA GLY A 13 -0.56 13.05 19.71
C GLY A 13 -1.83 12.23 19.50
N ARG A 14 -1.87 11.00 20.02
CA ARG A 14 -3.04 10.11 19.98
C ARG A 14 -4.24 10.74 20.69
N THR A 15 -4.07 11.16 21.93
CA THR A 15 -5.13 11.84 22.70
C THR A 15 -5.62 13.11 22.02
N LEU A 16 -4.74 13.89 21.41
CA LEU A 16 -5.15 15.09 20.66
C LEU A 16 -5.95 14.73 19.39
N PHE A 17 -5.64 13.61 18.75
CA PHE A 17 -6.37 13.13 17.58
C PHE A 17 -7.72 12.52 17.95
N SER A 18 -7.81 11.79 19.08
CA SER A 18 -9.06 11.22 19.61
C SER A 18 -10.16 12.27 19.79
N GLU A 19 -9.81 13.49 20.24
CA GLU A 19 -10.77 14.61 20.40
C GLU A 19 -11.44 15.04 19.08
N LEU A 20 -10.90 14.61 17.93
CA LEU A 20 -11.48 14.88 16.63
C LEU A 20 -12.49 13.81 16.19
N LEU A 21 -12.51 12.65 16.83
CA LEU A 21 -13.34 11.51 16.44
C LEU A 21 -14.74 11.59 17.10
N PRO A 22 -15.77 10.92 16.54
CA PRO A 22 -17.01 10.65 17.26
C PRO A 22 -16.78 9.74 18.47
N ASP A 23 -17.53 9.96 19.56
CA ASP A 23 -17.33 9.27 20.86
C ASP A 23 -17.66 7.76 20.85
N ASP A 24 -18.32 7.28 19.81
CA ASP A 24 -18.79 5.89 19.62
C ASP A 24 -18.19 5.25 18.36
N LEU A 25 -17.06 5.78 17.88
CA LEU A 25 -16.38 5.27 16.69
C LEU A 25 -15.43 4.14 17.09
N ASP A 26 -15.67 2.96 16.54
CA ASP A 26 -14.80 1.79 16.64
C ASP A 26 -14.25 1.43 15.25
N LEU A 27 -12.93 1.29 15.14
CA LEU A 27 -12.25 0.92 13.89
C LEU A 27 -10.93 0.18 14.15
N GLU A 28 -10.71 -0.87 13.37
CA GLU A 28 -9.43 -1.58 13.29
C GLU A 28 -8.98 -1.70 11.83
N PHE A 29 -7.78 -1.23 11.52
CA PHE A 29 -7.18 -1.41 10.19
C PHE A 29 -5.65 -1.39 10.27
N THR A 30 -4.98 -1.88 9.22
CA THR A 30 -3.51 -1.81 9.11
C THR A 30 -3.10 -0.56 8.36
N SER A 31 -2.21 0.23 8.93
CA SER A 31 -1.71 1.45 8.31
C SER A 31 -0.60 1.16 7.29
N SER A 32 -0.32 2.10 6.39
CA SER A 32 0.82 2.04 5.46
C SER A 32 2.16 1.93 6.17
N ALA A 33 2.27 2.49 7.37
CA ALA A 33 3.44 2.33 8.25
C ALA A 33 3.61 0.89 8.80
N GLY A 34 2.64 0.00 8.63
CA GLY A 34 2.68 -1.40 9.05
C GLY A 34 2.14 -1.68 10.45
N ASP A 35 1.63 -0.66 11.14
CA ASP A 35 1.06 -0.80 12.47
C ASP A 35 -0.47 -0.97 12.41
N THR A 36 -1.03 -1.76 13.33
CA THR A 36 -2.48 -1.85 13.52
C THR A 36 -3.00 -0.60 14.24
N VAL A 37 -3.86 0.14 13.56
CA VAL A 37 -4.63 1.26 14.11
C VAL A 37 -5.86 0.71 14.80
N LEU A 38 -6.01 1.03 16.09
CA LEU A 38 -7.15 0.65 16.91
C LEU A 38 -7.77 1.92 17.50
N ILE A 39 -9.03 2.16 17.15
CA ILE A 39 -9.88 3.20 17.70
C ILE A 39 -11.04 2.48 18.40
N GLU A 40 -11.24 2.78 19.68
CA GLU A 40 -12.37 2.27 20.48
C GLU A 40 -13.03 3.45 21.19
N ASP A 41 -14.36 3.56 21.14
CA ASP A 41 -15.13 4.66 21.74
C ASP A 41 -14.56 6.06 21.38
N GLY A 42 -14.18 6.24 20.12
CA GLY A 42 -13.57 7.48 19.64
C GLY A 42 -12.15 7.76 20.16
N GLN A 43 -11.52 6.83 20.87
CA GLN A 43 -10.17 6.95 21.40
C GLN A 43 -9.17 6.16 20.56
N LEU A 44 -8.17 6.86 20.00
CA LEU A 44 -7.05 6.22 19.31
C LEU A 44 -6.10 5.56 20.33
N LEU A 45 -6.22 4.25 20.48
CA LEU A 45 -5.45 3.46 21.45
C LEU A 45 -4.07 3.10 20.92
N SER A 46 -3.97 2.65 19.67
CA SER A 46 -2.71 2.25 19.03
C SER A 46 -2.67 2.57 17.54
N GLY A 47 -1.47 2.45 16.97
CA GLY A 47 -1.21 2.66 15.54
C GLY A 47 -0.95 4.11 15.15
N THR A 48 -0.58 4.27 13.88
CA THR A 48 -0.17 5.53 13.28
C THR A 48 -1.20 5.96 12.24
N ILE A 49 -1.64 7.22 12.31
CA ILE A 49 -2.58 7.80 11.34
C ILE A 49 -1.78 8.30 10.12
N ASP A 50 -1.97 7.66 8.98
CA ASP A 50 -1.30 7.95 7.71
C ASP A 50 -2.30 8.13 6.54
N GLU A 51 -1.84 7.99 5.29
CA GLU A 51 -2.69 8.11 4.10
C GLU A 51 -3.85 7.11 4.08
N ASP A 52 -3.69 5.91 4.65
CA ASP A 52 -4.78 4.92 4.67
C ASP A 52 -5.86 5.26 5.69
N ALA A 53 -5.54 6.10 6.68
CA ALA A 53 -6.52 6.56 7.66
C ALA A 53 -7.33 7.77 7.16
N VAL A 54 -6.65 8.79 6.59
CA VAL A 54 -7.24 10.11 6.29
C VAL A 54 -7.01 10.60 4.86
N GLY A 55 -6.44 9.77 4.00
CA GLY A 55 -6.09 10.10 2.62
C GLY A 55 -7.29 10.23 1.69
N ALA A 56 -7.01 10.74 0.48
CA ALA A 56 -8.05 11.03 -0.51
C ALA A 56 -8.60 9.80 -1.25
N PHE A 57 -7.91 8.65 -1.15
CA PHE A 57 -8.19 7.45 -1.93
C PHE A 57 -8.56 6.25 -1.05
N GLY A 58 -9.59 6.42 -0.22
CA GLY A 58 -10.07 5.34 0.66
C GLY A 58 -9.54 5.41 2.09
N GLY A 59 -9.41 6.63 2.65
CA GLY A 59 -9.07 6.79 4.05
C GLY A 59 -10.15 6.18 4.95
N GLU A 60 -9.83 5.10 5.67
CA GLU A 60 -10.78 4.30 6.47
C GLU A 60 -11.56 5.15 7.47
N VAL A 61 -10.88 6.03 8.21
CA VAL A 61 -11.53 6.89 9.22
C VAL A 61 -12.47 7.89 8.56
N VAL A 62 -12.07 8.50 7.44
CA VAL A 62 -12.88 9.52 6.76
C VAL A 62 -14.08 8.89 6.07
N ASP A 63 -13.90 7.72 5.46
CA ASP A 63 -14.94 6.96 4.77
C ASP A 63 -16.00 6.45 5.77
N THR A 64 -15.58 5.82 6.87
CA THR A 64 -16.47 5.36 7.94
C THR A 64 -17.24 6.54 8.55
N VAL A 65 -16.59 7.66 8.84
CA VAL A 65 -17.28 8.85 9.37
C VAL A 65 -18.28 9.42 8.36
N ALA A 66 -18.00 9.33 7.06
CA ALA A 66 -18.92 9.79 6.01
C ALA A 66 -20.15 8.88 5.86
N LYS A 67 -19.97 7.55 5.99
CA LYS A 67 -21.00 6.53 5.80
C LYS A 67 -21.82 6.26 7.07
N ALA A 68 -21.17 6.01 8.21
CA ALA A 68 -21.84 5.67 9.47
C ALA A 68 -22.50 6.87 10.15
N TYR A 69 -21.89 8.07 10.05
CA TYR A 69 -22.38 9.27 10.74
C TYR A 69 -23.02 10.26 9.78
N SER A 70 -22.20 11.07 9.10
CA SER A 70 -22.69 11.98 8.08
C SER A 70 -21.55 12.57 7.25
N LYS A 71 -21.86 12.80 5.97
CA LYS A 71 -21.01 13.58 5.04
C LYS A 71 -20.67 14.99 5.59
N THR A 72 -21.53 15.57 6.42
CA THR A 72 -21.25 16.85 7.09
C THR A 72 -20.19 16.73 8.19
N ARG A 73 -20.25 15.67 9.01
CA ARG A 73 -19.25 15.41 10.04
C ARG A 73 -17.89 15.10 9.41
N ALA A 74 -17.85 14.26 8.38
CA ALA A 74 -16.63 13.97 7.63
C ALA A 74 -15.98 15.24 7.05
N ARG A 75 -16.78 16.15 6.46
CA ARG A 75 -16.29 17.45 5.98
C ARG A 75 -15.66 18.28 7.11
N ILE A 76 -16.24 18.25 8.32
CA ILE A 76 -15.67 18.98 9.48
C ILE A 76 -14.37 18.31 9.91
N LEU A 77 -14.38 16.99 10.06
CA LEU A 77 -13.21 16.19 10.44
C LEU A 77 -11.99 16.47 9.54
N ILE A 78 -12.18 16.48 8.22
CA ILE A 78 -11.10 16.79 7.25
C ILE A 78 -10.45 18.16 7.56
N ASN A 79 -11.25 19.17 7.91
CA ASN A 79 -10.72 20.49 8.25
C ASN A 79 -9.99 20.49 9.61
N GLU A 80 -10.50 19.74 10.59
CA GLU A 80 -9.91 19.62 11.92
C GLU A 80 -8.57 18.88 11.87
N VAL A 81 -8.51 17.74 11.17
CA VAL A 81 -7.29 16.96 10.93
C VAL A 81 -6.26 17.82 10.20
N ALA A 82 -6.65 18.52 9.13
CA ALA A 82 -5.73 19.40 8.41
C ALA A 82 -5.19 20.53 9.30
N ALA A 83 -6.04 21.15 10.13
CA ALA A 83 -5.61 22.20 11.04
C ALA A 83 -4.66 21.68 12.13
N LEU A 84 -4.95 20.52 12.71
CA LEU A 84 -4.10 19.85 13.69
C LEU A 84 -2.74 19.50 13.08
N ALA A 85 -2.72 18.83 11.92
CA ALA A 85 -1.50 18.44 11.22
C ALA A 85 -0.63 19.67 10.88
N MET A 86 -1.23 20.73 10.34
CA MET A 86 -0.52 21.99 10.05
C MET A 86 0.08 22.61 11.32
N ARG A 87 -0.67 22.62 12.43
CA ARG A 87 -0.18 23.16 13.71
C ARG A 87 0.97 22.34 14.27
N SER A 88 0.88 21.01 14.20
CA SER A 88 1.91 20.08 14.64
C SER A 88 3.19 20.25 13.82
N ILE A 89 3.11 20.27 12.49
CA ILE A 89 4.26 20.48 11.61
C ILE A 89 4.92 21.84 11.87
N MET A 90 4.13 22.90 12.07
CA MET A 90 4.66 24.22 12.43
C MET A 90 5.36 24.25 13.80
N HIS A 91 4.99 23.36 14.72
CA HIS A 91 5.56 23.30 16.06
C HIS A 91 6.86 22.47 16.11
N PHE A 92 6.82 21.26 15.56
CA PHE A 92 7.96 20.34 15.57
C PHE A 92 8.99 20.68 14.48
N GLY A 93 8.54 21.26 13.37
CA GLY A 93 9.35 21.46 12.19
C GLY A 93 9.56 20.15 11.43
N PHE A 94 9.49 20.22 10.10
CA PHE A 94 9.77 19.09 9.22
C PHE A 94 10.52 19.60 8.00
N SER A 95 11.65 18.99 7.69
CA SER A 95 12.51 19.37 6.58
C SER A 95 13.28 18.16 6.07
N ILE A 96 13.71 18.21 4.82
CA ILE A 96 14.59 17.23 4.20
C ILE A 96 15.87 17.92 3.72
N GLY A 97 17.00 17.24 3.82
CA GLY A 97 18.31 17.63 3.33
C GLY A 97 18.98 16.51 2.53
N ILE A 98 20.16 16.80 1.96
CA ILE A 98 20.92 15.83 1.15
C ILE A 98 21.47 14.68 2.01
N ASP A 99 21.72 14.94 3.30
CA ASP A 99 22.23 13.93 4.22
C ASP A 99 21.18 12.86 4.55
N ASP A 100 19.88 13.19 4.42
CA ASP A 100 18.77 12.24 4.59
C ASP A 100 18.71 11.18 3.48
N GLU A 101 19.47 11.36 2.40
CA GLU A 101 19.62 10.42 1.29
C GLU A 101 21.03 9.79 1.24
N SER A 102 21.84 9.99 2.29
CA SER A 102 23.23 9.54 2.32
C SER A 102 23.39 8.31 3.21
N ILE A 103 23.83 7.20 2.62
CA ILE A 103 24.12 5.94 3.34
C ILE A 103 25.61 5.84 3.72
N PRO A 104 25.96 5.15 4.81
CA PRO A 104 27.35 4.97 5.23
C PRO A 104 28.13 4.09 4.24
N PRO A 105 29.47 4.18 4.18
CA PRO A 105 30.29 3.38 3.26
C PRO A 105 30.09 1.87 3.39
N GLU A 106 29.85 1.36 4.60
CA GLU A 106 29.57 -0.07 4.83
C GLU A 106 28.28 -0.53 4.13
N ALA A 107 27.25 0.33 4.11
CA ALA A 107 26.01 0.06 3.40
C ALA A 107 26.25 0.07 1.88
N GLN A 108 27.04 1.02 1.39
CA GLN A 108 27.41 1.06 -0.03
C GLN A 108 28.21 -0.19 -0.44
N GLU A 109 29.17 -0.63 0.37
CA GLU A 109 29.94 -1.86 0.11
C GLU A 109 29.03 -3.10 0.01
N ARG A 110 27.98 -3.19 0.85
CA ARG A 110 26.96 -4.27 0.75
C ARG A 110 26.17 -4.20 -0.56
N ILE A 111 25.83 -3.01 -1.03
CA ILE A 111 25.11 -2.81 -2.29
C ILE A 111 26.01 -3.15 -3.47
N ASP A 112 27.27 -2.70 -3.44
CA ASP A 112 28.27 -2.99 -4.47
C ASP A 112 28.54 -4.51 -4.56
N GLU A 113 28.64 -5.21 -3.41
CA GLU A 113 28.75 -6.68 -3.38
C GLU A 113 27.51 -7.36 -4.00
N ALA A 114 26.30 -6.85 -3.76
CA ALA A 114 25.09 -7.37 -4.39
C ALA A 114 25.08 -7.16 -5.91
N ILE A 115 25.55 -6.00 -6.39
CA ILE A 115 25.73 -5.67 -7.80
C ILE A 115 26.74 -6.63 -8.44
N ASP A 116 27.91 -6.81 -7.84
CA ASP A 116 28.97 -7.69 -8.33
C ASP A 116 28.50 -9.14 -8.45
N ASN A 117 27.84 -9.66 -7.41
CA ASN A 117 27.27 -11.01 -7.43
C ASN A 117 26.21 -11.19 -8.55
N ALA A 118 25.41 -10.16 -8.79
CA ALA A 118 24.42 -10.20 -9.87
C ALA A 118 25.08 -10.12 -11.25
N ASN A 119 26.12 -9.30 -11.42
CA ASN A 119 26.91 -9.21 -12.64
C ASN A 119 27.60 -10.54 -12.95
N ASP A 120 28.19 -11.20 -11.96
CA ASP A 120 28.76 -12.55 -12.09
C ASP A 120 27.69 -13.56 -12.53
N ARG A 121 26.52 -13.55 -11.89
CA ARG A 121 25.41 -14.44 -12.24
C ARG A 121 24.86 -14.19 -13.64
N VAL A 122 24.81 -12.93 -14.07
CA VAL A 122 24.46 -12.56 -15.45
C VAL A 122 25.51 -13.08 -16.43
N GLY A 123 26.80 -12.98 -16.10
CA GLY A 123 27.89 -13.56 -16.87
C GLY A 123 27.74 -15.08 -17.05
N GLU A 124 27.41 -15.80 -15.98
CA GLU A 124 27.13 -17.25 -16.05
C GLU A 124 25.92 -17.57 -16.95
N LEU A 125 24.85 -16.77 -16.88
CA LEU A 125 23.68 -16.94 -17.74
C LEU A 125 24.00 -16.71 -19.22
N ILE A 126 24.81 -15.71 -19.53
CA ILE A 126 25.27 -15.41 -20.89
C ILE A 126 26.15 -16.57 -21.39
N ALA A 127 27.10 -17.05 -20.58
CA ALA A 127 27.94 -18.18 -20.96
C ALA A 127 27.13 -19.47 -21.22
N ALA A 128 26.13 -19.76 -20.38
CA ALA A 128 25.23 -20.89 -20.60
C ALA A 128 24.38 -20.74 -21.87
N TYR A 129 23.96 -19.52 -22.20
CA TYR A 129 23.24 -19.23 -23.43
C TYR A 129 24.13 -19.44 -24.67
N GLU A 130 25.36 -18.94 -24.65
CA GLU A 130 26.33 -19.13 -25.73
C GLU A 130 26.74 -20.60 -25.92
N ALA A 131 26.81 -21.36 -24.83
CA ALA A 131 27.05 -22.81 -24.85
C ALA A 131 25.83 -23.62 -25.32
N GLY A 132 24.64 -23.02 -25.41
CA GLY A 132 23.39 -23.70 -25.74
C GLY A 132 22.86 -24.60 -24.61
N GLU A 133 23.28 -24.35 -23.38
CA GLU A 133 22.91 -25.11 -22.17
C GLU A 133 21.72 -24.48 -21.41
N LEU A 134 21.26 -23.30 -21.85
CA LEU A 134 20.13 -22.61 -21.23
C LEU A 134 18.80 -23.30 -21.55
N GLU A 135 18.06 -23.71 -20.52
CA GLU A 135 16.71 -24.26 -20.71
C GLU A 135 15.67 -23.15 -20.95
N PRO A 136 14.83 -23.25 -22.00
CA PRO A 136 13.82 -22.26 -22.30
C PRO A 136 12.68 -22.29 -21.28
N LEU A 137 12.14 -21.12 -20.96
CA LEU A 137 10.91 -21.02 -20.18
C LEU A 137 9.70 -21.46 -21.02
N PRO A 138 8.63 -22.02 -20.40
CA PRO A 138 7.45 -22.44 -21.13
C PRO A 138 6.83 -21.30 -21.95
N GLY A 139 6.68 -21.51 -23.26
CA GLY A 139 6.08 -20.53 -24.17
C GLY A 139 6.97 -19.35 -24.55
N ARG A 140 8.28 -19.42 -24.27
CA ARG A 140 9.27 -18.39 -24.59
C ARG A 140 10.43 -18.95 -25.39
N ASP A 141 11.01 -18.10 -26.23
CA ASP A 141 12.25 -18.42 -26.94
C ASP A 141 13.46 -18.39 -25.98
N LEU A 142 14.59 -18.95 -26.40
CA LEU A 142 15.82 -18.97 -25.59
C LEU A 142 16.35 -17.56 -25.29
N SER A 143 16.29 -16.66 -26.27
CA SER A 143 16.71 -15.26 -26.09
C SER A 143 15.79 -14.53 -25.12
N GLU A 144 14.47 -14.71 -25.24
CA GLU A 144 13.51 -14.14 -24.28
C GLU A 144 13.74 -14.72 -22.87
N THR A 145 14.07 -16.00 -22.77
CA THR A 145 14.36 -16.65 -21.50
C THR A 145 15.62 -16.07 -20.85
N LEU A 146 16.68 -15.83 -21.62
CA LEU A 146 17.88 -15.16 -21.14
C LEU A 146 17.54 -13.77 -20.60
N GLU A 147 16.83 -12.97 -21.40
CA GLU A 147 16.41 -11.61 -21.03
C GLU A 147 15.61 -11.60 -19.72
N MET A 148 14.60 -12.45 -19.60
CA MET A 148 13.79 -12.55 -18.38
C MET A 148 14.62 -12.94 -17.15
N ARG A 149 15.57 -13.88 -17.29
CA ARG A 149 16.43 -14.29 -16.18
C ARG A 149 17.40 -13.18 -15.77
N ILE A 150 17.93 -12.41 -16.71
CA ILE A 150 18.78 -11.24 -16.43
C ILE A 150 17.97 -10.16 -15.71
N GLN A 151 16.78 -9.81 -16.22
CA GLN A 151 15.89 -8.86 -15.57
C GLN A 151 15.54 -9.27 -14.14
N GLN A 152 15.33 -10.57 -13.90
CA GLN A 152 15.10 -11.09 -12.56
C GLN A 152 16.31 -10.87 -11.64
N GLN A 153 17.55 -11.09 -12.11
CA GLN A 153 18.74 -10.80 -11.30
C GLN A 153 18.86 -9.31 -10.99
N GLN A 154 18.65 -8.45 -11.99
CA GLN A 154 18.69 -6.99 -11.83
C GLN A 154 17.61 -6.49 -10.86
N GLY A 155 16.43 -7.11 -10.87
CA GLY A 155 15.36 -6.82 -9.93
C GLY A 155 15.78 -7.11 -8.48
N ARG A 156 16.40 -8.27 -8.23
CA ARG A 156 16.89 -8.64 -6.90
C ARG A 156 17.92 -7.66 -6.35
N VAL A 157 18.83 -7.16 -7.19
CA VAL A 157 19.82 -6.15 -6.77
C VAL A 157 19.12 -4.92 -6.22
N ARG A 158 18.11 -4.44 -6.94
CA ARG A 158 17.33 -3.27 -6.51
C ARG A 158 16.59 -3.54 -5.20
N ASP A 159 16.00 -4.73 -5.06
CA ASP A 159 15.27 -5.09 -3.85
C ASP A 159 16.23 -5.18 -2.63
N THR A 160 17.41 -5.81 -2.78
CA THR A 160 18.47 -5.83 -1.76
C THR A 160 19.01 -4.42 -1.46
N ALA A 161 19.21 -3.58 -2.47
CA ALA A 161 19.60 -2.19 -2.25
C ALA A 161 18.54 -1.40 -1.48
N GLY A 162 17.26 -1.73 -1.67
CA GLY A 162 16.15 -1.15 -0.91
C GLY A 162 16.17 -1.55 0.56
N GLU A 163 16.33 -2.84 0.85
CA GLU A 163 16.46 -3.37 2.21
C GLU A 163 17.66 -2.76 2.95
N VAL A 164 18.82 -2.67 2.28
CA VAL A 164 20.01 -2.04 2.85
C VAL A 164 19.77 -0.56 3.08
N ALA A 165 19.19 0.18 2.12
CA ALA A 165 18.91 1.59 2.32
C ALA A 165 17.95 1.83 3.50
N GLU A 166 16.90 1.03 3.64
CA GLU A 166 15.95 1.12 4.75
C GLU A 166 16.61 0.85 6.12
N GLU A 167 17.43 -0.21 6.20
CA GLU A 167 18.16 -0.59 7.43
C GLU A 167 19.05 0.55 7.94
N TYR A 168 19.77 1.24 7.06
CA TYR A 168 20.76 2.26 7.45
C TYR A 168 20.23 3.69 7.50
N LEU A 169 19.16 4.02 6.77
CA LEU A 169 18.56 5.37 6.84
C LEU A 169 17.79 5.58 8.14
N GLY A 170 17.22 4.52 8.72
CA GLY A 170 16.50 4.55 9.99
C GLY A 170 15.10 5.16 9.89
N GLU A 171 14.24 4.80 10.84
CA GLU A 171 12.82 5.19 10.85
C GLU A 171 12.60 6.69 11.12
N ASP A 172 13.52 7.33 11.86
CA ASP A 172 13.44 8.76 12.21
C ASP A 172 13.84 9.70 11.05
N ASN A 173 14.30 9.16 9.92
CA ASN A 173 14.75 9.95 8.79
C ASN A 173 13.54 10.60 8.07
N PRO A 174 13.52 11.93 7.87
CA PRO A 174 12.40 12.63 7.22
C PRO A 174 12.03 12.07 5.84
N ALA A 175 13.00 11.59 5.07
CA ALA A 175 12.78 11.01 3.75
C ALA A 175 12.06 9.66 3.85
N VAL A 176 12.46 8.82 4.82
CA VAL A 176 11.81 7.54 5.15
C VAL A 176 10.40 7.77 5.67
N VAL A 177 10.21 8.70 6.61
CA VAL A 177 8.90 9.08 7.15
C VAL A 177 7.94 9.52 6.03
N MET A 178 8.40 10.33 5.06
CA MET A 178 7.55 10.75 3.92
C MET A 178 7.15 9.60 3.00
N ALA A 179 8.04 8.61 2.83
CA ALA A 179 7.80 7.45 1.98
C ALA A 179 6.87 6.43 2.64
N GLN A 180 7.07 6.13 3.93
CA GLN A 180 6.26 5.18 4.69
C GLN A 180 4.86 5.75 5.00
N SER A 181 4.73 7.05 5.27
CA SER A 181 3.43 7.69 5.54
C SER A 181 2.56 7.90 4.29
N GLY A 182 3.04 7.57 3.08
CA GLY A 182 2.36 7.84 1.81
C GLY A 182 2.36 9.31 1.37
N ALA A 183 2.76 10.25 2.26
CA ALA A 183 2.64 11.69 2.01
C ALA A 183 3.33 12.15 0.71
N ARG A 184 4.55 11.69 0.45
CA ARG A 184 5.25 11.94 -0.82
C ARG A 184 6.45 11.03 -1.02
N GLY A 185 6.45 10.33 -2.15
CA GLY A 185 7.53 9.44 -2.53
C GLY A 185 7.21 8.01 -2.16
N SER A 186 8.18 7.13 -2.30
CA SER A 186 8.04 5.71 -2.00
C SER A 186 9.41 5.17 -1.59
N MET A 187 9.45 4.01 -0.95
CA MET A 187 10.71 3.34 -0.61
C MET A 187 11.56 3.10 -1.85
N LEU A 188 10.94 2.76 -2.99
CA LEU A 188 11.64 2.64 -4.27
C LEU A 188 12.37 3.93 -4.67
N ASN A 189 11.76 5.11 -4.46
CA ASN A 189 12.41 6.37 -4.80
C ASN A 189 13.63 6.62 -3.89
N LEU A 190 13.55 6.28 -2.60
CA LEU A 190 14.68 6.36 -1.67
C LEU A 190 15.81 5.40 -2.08
N THR A 191 15.46 4.17 -2.46
CA THR A 191 16.43 3.19 -2.99
C THR A 191 17.17 3.75 -4.21
N GLN A 192 16.48 4.44 -5.12
CA GLN A 192 17.11 5.05 -6.30
C GLN A 192 18.00 6.26 -5.95
N MET A 193 17.62 7.02 -4.91
CA MET A 193 18.39 8.18 -4.46
C MET A 193 19.65 7.77 -3.70
N ALA A 194 19.56 6.79 -2.81
CA ALA A 194 20.64 6.39 -1.92
C ALA A 194 21.45 5.18 -2.43
N GLY A 195 20.78 4.14 -2.94
CA GLY A 195 21.38 2.83 -3.27
C GLY A 195 21.78 2.67 -4.74
N CYS A 196 20.84 2.32 -5.61
CA CYS A 196 21.06 2.18 -7.05
C CYS A 196 19.78 2.46 -7.84
N ILE A 197 19.88 3.00 -9.06
CA ILE A 197 18.70 3.21 -9.92
C ILE A 197 18.16 1.88 -10.47
N GLY A 198 19.07 0.98 -10.86
CA GLY A 198 18.77 -0.34 -11.42
C GLY A 198 18.47 -0.34 -12.92
N GLY A 199 17.90 -1.44 -13.41
CA GLY A 199 17.67 -1.69 -14.84
C GLY A 199 16.73 -0.67 -15.49
N GLN A 200 17.16 -0.07 -16.61
CA GLN A 200 16.34 0.79 -17.46
C GLN A 200 15.74 -0.03 -18.60
N TYR A 201 14.42 0.10 -18.77
CA TYR A 201 13.68 -0.65 -19.77
C TYR A 201 13.05 0.28 -20.79
N VAL A 202 12.95 -0.19 -22.03
CA VAL A 202 12.20 0.47 -23.10
C VAL A 202 11.24 -0.56 -23.71
N ARG A 203 9.93 -0.32 -23.56
CA ARG A 203 8.84 -1.20 -24.02
C ARG A 203 8.82 -2.59 -23.38
N GLY A 204 9.22 -2.67 -22.11
CA GLY A 204 9.26 -3.92 -21.34
C GLY A 204 10.49 -4.80 -21.62
N GLU A 205 11.42 -4.34 -22.45
CA GLU A 205 12.68 -5.02 -22.75
C GLU A 205 13.85 -4.16 -22.28
N ARG A 206 15.03 -4.79 -22.09
CA ARG A 206 16.28 -4.03 -21.87
C ARG A 206 16.60 -3.20 -23.11
N ILE A 207 17.50 -2.24 -22.97
CA ILE A 207 17.81 -1.32 -24.06
C ILE A 207 18.64 -2.09 -25.11
N HIS A 208 18.04 -2.43 -26.25
CA HIS A 208 18.76 -3.01 -27.40
C HIS A 208 18.91 -2.04 -28.58
N ARG A 209 18.17 -0.92 -28.56
CA ARG A 209 18.18 0.05 -29.67
C ARG A 209 19.42 0.93 -29.61
N GLY A 210 20.14 1.00 -30.71
CA GLY A 210 21.36 1.78 -30.81
C GLY A 210 22.06 1.62 -32.15
N TYR A 211 23.37 1.35 -32.09
CA TYR A 211 24.21 1.02 -33.23
C TYR A 211 23.98 -0.43 -33.70
N GLU A 212 24.64 -0.82 -34.79
CA GLU A 212 24.57 -2.19 -35.28
C GLU A 212 25.23 -3.15 -34.26
N ASN A 213 24.45 -4.13 -33.77
CA ASN A 213 24.84 -5.13 -32.77
C ASN A 213 25.37 -4.59 -31.43
N ARG A 214 25.05 -3.34 -31.06
CA ARG A 214 25.39 -2.76 -29.74
C ARG A 214 24.57 -1.51 -29.45
N THR A 215 24.42 -1.18 -28.17
CA THR A 215 23.64 -0.02 -27.73
C THR A 215 24.38 1.30 -27.96
N LEU A 216 25.62 1.42 -27.46
CA LEU A 216 26.47 2.60 -27.57
C LEU A 216 27.80 2.24 -28.24
N SER A 217 28.46 3.24 -28.83
CA SER A 217 29.79 3.08 -29.45
C SER A 217 30.91 2.72 -28.47
N HIS A 218 30.64 2.80 -27.17
CA HIS A 218 31.57 2.49 -26.09
C HIS A 218 31.59 1.00 -25.72
N PHE A 219 30.62 0.22 -26.19
CA PHE A 219 30.54 -1.23 -25.95
C PHE A 219 31.02 -2.01 -27.17
N GLU A 220 31.44 -3.25 -26.93
CA GLU A 220 31.81 -4.20 -27.97
C GLU A 220 30.56 -4.67 -28.73
N GLU A 221 30.76 -5.19 -29.94
CA GLU A 221 29.66 -5.74 -30.73
C GLU A 221 29.22 -7.09 -30.15
N GLY A 222 27.92 -7.24 -29.90
CA GLY A 222 27.33 -8.45 -29.32
C GLY A 222 27.43 -8.56 -27.79
N ASP A 223 27.84 -7.49 -27.11
CA ASP A 223 27.92 -7.45 -25.64
C ASP A 223 26.51 -7.53 -25.01
N LEU A 224 26.24 -8.62 -24.27
CA LEU A 224 24.96 -8.91 -23.61
C LEU A 224 24.94 -8.56 -22.11
N THR A 225 26.01 -7.96 -21.59
CA THR A 225 26.16 -7.62 -20.16
C THR A 225 25.06 -6.69 -19.65
N ALA A 226 24.92 -6.62 -18.33
CA ALA A 226 23.95 -5.74 -17.68
C ALA A 226 24.20 -4.25 -18.02
N GLU A 227 25.45 -3.80 -17.92
CA GLU A 227 25.86 -2.42 -18.19
C GLU A 227 25.59 -2.01 -19.65
N ALA A 228 25.94 -2.89 -20.61
CA ALA A 228 25.73 -2.63 -22.03
C ALA A 228 24.25 -2.42 -22.40
N HIS A 229 23.34 -2.98 -21.61
CA HIS A 229 21.91 -2.98 -21.87
C HIS A 229 21.07 -2.12 -20.91
N GLY A 230 21.71 -1.16 -20.24
CA GLY A 230 21.01 -0.11 -19.50
C GLY A 230 20.79 -0.41 -18.02
N PHE A 231 21.60 -1.26 -17.41
CA PHE A 231 21.70 -1.30 -15.95
C PHE A 231 22.45 -0.06 -15.45
N VAL A 232 21.92 0.56 -14.40
CA VAL A 232 22.51 1.74 -13.75
C VAL A 232 22.85 1.36 -12.32
N GLU A 233 24.14 1.26 -12.05
CA GLU A 233 24.70 0.79 -10.77
C GLU A 233 24.69 1.94 -9.75
N HIS A 234 24.92 3.16 -10.22
CA HIS A 234 24.99 4.34 -9.37
C HIS A 234 23.61 4.86 -8.95
N SER A 235 23.55 5.54 -7.80
CA SER A 235 22.39 6.26 -7.30
C SER A 235 22.40 7.73 -7.75
N TYR A 236 21.28 8.44 -7.53
CA TYR A 236 21.27 9.90 -7.78
C TYR A 236 22.25 10.64 -6.86
N ARG A 237 22.50 10.12 -5.66
CA ARG A 237 23.41 10.72 -4.68
C ARG A 237 24.88 10.54 -5.05
N SER A 238 25.28 9.38 -5.58
CA SER A 238 26.63 9.14 -6.09
C SER A 238 26.88 9.84 -7.42
N GLY A 239 25.81 10.06 -8.19
CA GLY A 239 25.88 10.64 -9.53
C GLY A 239 26.06 9.56 -10.59
N LEU A 240 25.55 9.83 -11.79
CA LEU A 240 25.51 8.86 -12.89
C LEU A 240 26.67 9.04 -13.86
N ASP A 241 27.19 7.93 -14.35
CA ASP A 241 28.13 7.93 -15.45
C ASP A 241 27.48 8.42 -16.76
N PRO A 242 28.26 8.94 -17.73
CA PRO A 242 27.71 9.42 -18.99
C PRO A 242 26.89 8.36 -19.76
N LYS A 243 27.29 7.08 -19.65
CA LYS A 243 26.58 5.94 -20.27
C LYS A 243 25.24 5.70 -19.58
N GLU A 244 25.27 5.61 -18.24
CA GLU A 244 24.10 5.44 -17.39
C GLU A 244 23.10 6.58 -17.54
N PHE A 245 23.57 7.83 -17.51
CA PHE A 245 22.73 9.02 -17.70
C PHE A 245 21.98 8.97 -19.04
N PHE A 246 22.66 8.53 -20.11
CA PHE A 246 22.04 8.39 -21.42
C PHE A 246 20.97 7.29 -21.43
N PHE A 247 21.23 6.14 -20.82
CA PHE A 247 20.24 5.07 -20.68
C PHE A 247 19.04 5.48 -19.80
N HIS A 248 19.30 6.15 -18.69
CA HIS A 248 18.26 6.68 -17.82
C HIS A 248 17.38 7.70 -18.55
N ALA A 249 17.97 8.58 -19.36
CA ALA A 249 17.21 9.50 -20.21
C ALA A 249 16.35 8.78 -21.26
N MET A 250 16.78 7.63 -21.79
CA MET A 250 15.95 6.81 -22.68
C MET A 250 14.73 6.23 -21.94
N GLY A 251 14.93 5.66 -20.74
CA GLY A 251 13.84 5.14 -19.92
C GLY A 251 12.83 6.23 -19.55
N GLY A 252 13.30 7.39 -19.10
CA GLY A 252 12.45 8.54 -18.81
C GLY A 252 11.66 9.04 -20.03
N ARG A 253 12.22 8.94 -21.24
CA ARG A 253 11.53 9.33 -22.48
C ARG A 253 10.32 8.43 -22.78
N GLU A 254 10.39 7.14 -22.47
CA GLU A 254 9.25 6.24 -22.64
C GLU A 254 8.07 6.70 -21.79
N GLY A 255 8.28 6.94 -20.49
CA GLY A 255 7.20 7.39 -19.59
C GLY A 255 6.50 8.67 -20.08
N LEU A 256 7.28 9.65 -20.58
CA LEU A 256 6.74 10.89 -21.15
C LEU A 256 5.92 10.65 -22.42
N VAL A 257 6.42 9.81 -23.33
CA VAL A 257 5.72 9.51 -24.58
C VAL A 257 4.45 8.71 -24.31
N ASP A 258 4.52 7.72 -23.42
CA ASP A 258 3.40 6.86 -23.08
C ASP A 258 2.26 7.63 -22.41
N THR A 259 2.58 8.55 -21.51
CA THR A 259 1.58 9.44 -20.89
C THR A 259 0.85 10.26 -21.96
N ALA A 260 1.59 10.82 -22.92
CA ALA A 260 1.01 11.60 -24.01
C ALA A 260 0.12 10.75 -24.95
N VAL A 261 0.56 9.53 -25.29
CA VAL A 261 -0.19 8.66 -26.21
C VAL A 261 -1.42 8.04 -25.55
N ARG A 262 -1.30 7.55 -24.31
CA ARG A 262 -2.40 6.87 -23.59
C ARG A 262 -3.57 7.79 -23.29
N THR A 263 -3.32 9.08 -23.06
CA THR A 263 -4.37 10.09 -22.80
C THR A 263 -5.42 10.11 -23.91
N SER A 264 -5.00 10.08 -25.18
CA SER A 264 -5.91 10.11 -26.33
C SER A 264 -6.81 8.88 -26.44
N LYS A 265 -6.26 7.69 -26.17
CA LYS A 265 -6.99 6.43 -26.22
C LYS A 265 -7.96 6.30 -25.06
N SER A 266 -7.51 6.63 -23.85
CA SER A 266 -8.34 6.58 -22.64
C SER A 266 -9.55 7.52 -22.76
N GLY A 267 -9.33 8.79 -23.13
CA GLY A 267 -10.43 9.74 -23.31
C GLY A 267 -11.39 9.35 -24.44
N TYR A 268 -10.88 8.78 -25.54
CA TYR A 268 -11.75 8.28 -26.61
C TYR A 268 -12.59 7.08 -26.18
N LEU A 269 -11.98 6.11 -25.47
CA LEU A 269 -12.70 4.97 -24.91
C LEU A 269 -13.77 5.43 -23.93
N GLN A 270 -13.41 6.32 -22.99
CA GLN A 270 -14.34 6.92 -22.04
C GLN A 270 -15.51 7.59 -22.76
N ARG A 271 -15.25 8.43 -23.77
CA ARG A 271 -16.31 9.08 -24.56
C ARG A 271 -17.22 8.08 -25.28
N ARG A 272 -16.65 6.99 -25.82
CA ARG A 272 -17.43 5.92 -26.46
C ARG A 272 -18.34 5.22 -25.46
N LEU A 273 -17.82 4.90 -24.27
CA LEU A 273 -18.60 4.26 -23.20
C LEU A 273 -19.68 5.20 -22.68
N ILE A 274 -19.36 6.47 -22.40
CA ILE A 274 -20.35 7.48 -21.99
C ILE A 274 -21.48 7.58 -23.01
N ASN A 275 -21.15 7.72 -24.30
CA ASN A 275 -22.18 7.82 -25.33
C ASN A 275 -23.01 6.53 -25.53
N ALA A 276 -22.46 5.38 -25.16
CA ALA A 276 -23.17 4.10 -25.26
C ALA A 276 -24.07 3.84 -24.05
N LEU A 277 -23.70 4.35 -22.87
CA LEU A 277 -24.35 4.09 -21.59
C LEU A 277 -25.15 5.28 -21.05
N SER A 278 -25.10 6.45 -21.72
CA SER A 278 -25.74 7.70 -21.27
C SER A 278 -27.27 7.63 -21.17
N GLU A 279 -27.87 6.65 -21.84
CA GLU A 279 -29.31 6.44 -21.89
C GLU A 279 -29.81 5.41 -20.88
N LEU A 280 -28.91 4.81 -20.09
CA LEU A 280 -29.28 3.87 -19.05
C LEU A 280 -29.66 4.59 -17.75
N GLU A 281 -30.81 4.25 -17.19
CA GLU A 281 -31.28 4.76 -15.92
C GLU A 281 -31.83 3.64 -15.02
N ALA A 282 -31.62 3.77 -13.71
CA ALA A 282 -32.21 2.90 -12.70
C ALA A 282 -33.64 3.39 -12.40
N GLN A 283 -34.60 2.49 -12.55
CA GLN A 283 -36.02 2.76 -12.32
C GLN A 283 -36.42 2.46 -10.87
N TYR A 284 -37.59 2.96 -10.46
CA TYR A 284 -38.13 2.76 -9.10
C TYR A 284 -38.37 1.28 -8.72
N ASP A 285 -38.41 0.38 -9.69
CA ASP A 285 -38.58 -1.06 -9.46
C ASP A 285 -37.22 -1.81 -9.33
N GLY A 286 -36.10 -1.08 -9.29
CA GLY A 286 -34.75 -1.65 -9.17
C GLY A 286 -34.15 -2.13 -10.51
N THR A 287 -34.92 -2.07 -11.61
CA THR A 287 -34.41 -2.45 -12.94
C THR A 287 -33.61 -1.32 -13.58
N VAL A 288 -32.64 -1.67 -14.41
CA VAL A 288 -31.91 -0.70 -15.25
C VAL A 288 -32.45 -0.78 -16.66
N ARG A 289 -32.91 0.35 -17.21
CA ARG A 289 -33.57 0.43 -18.52
C ARG A 289 -32.93 1.47 -19.42
N ASP A 290 -33.09 1.27 -20.73
CA ASP A 290 -32.81 2.29 -21.73
C ASP A 290 -33.99 3.27 -21.90
N THR A 291 -33.81 4.31 -22.73
CA THR A 291 -34.84 5.32 -23.05
C THR A 291 -36.09 4.77 -23.78
N THR A 292 -36.03 3.53 -24.26
CA THR A 292 -37.15 2.84 -24.94
C THR A 292 -37.83 1.81 -24.01
N ASP A 293 -37.57 1.87 -22.70
CA ASP A 293 -38.07 0.96 -21.67
C ASP A 293 -37.60 -0.51 -21.84
N ASN A 294 -36.53 -0.77 -22.61
CA ASN A 294 -35.94 -2.10 -22.66
C ASN A 294 -35.14 -2.36 -21.38
N VAL A 295 -35.41 -3.49 -20.73
CA VAL A 295 -34.69 -3.92 -19.52
C VAL A 295 -33.30 -4.44 -19.90
N VAL A 296 -32.26 -3.80 -19.34
CA VAL A 296 -30.85 -4.18 -19.50
C VAL A 296 -30.37 -5.02 -18.32
N GLN A 297 -30.73 -4.63 -17.10
CA GLN A 297 -30.54 -5.43 -15.89
C GLN A 297 -31.85 -5.53 -15.12
N PHE A 298 -32.15 -6.73 -14.61
CA PHE A 298 -33.32 -6.96 -13.76
C PHE A 298 -33.14 -6.40 -12.34
N GLU A 299 -31.90 -6.22 -11.92
CA GLU A 299 -31.52 -5.68 -10.62
C GLU A 299 -30.22 -4.87 -10.82
N PHE A 300 -30.21 -3.63 -10.35
CA PHE A 300 -29.03 -2.76 -10.43
C PHE A 300 -27.85 -3.43 -9.73
N GLY A 301 -26.72 -3.60 -10.43
CA GLY A 301 -25.51 -4.17 -9.81
C GLY A 301 -25.60 -5.64 -9.41
N GLU A 302 -26.68 -6.35 -9.77
CA GLU A 302 -26.99 -7.74 -9.33
C GLU A 302 -27.29 -7.90 -7.83
N ASP A 303 -27.13 -6.85 -7.04
CA ASP A 303 -27.37 -6.82 -5.58
C ASP A 303 -28.20 -5.61 -5.12
N GLY A 304 -28.55 -4.71 -6.03
CA GLY A 304 -29.32 -3.50 -5.77
C GLY A 304 -28.54 -2.40 -5.05
N THR A 305 -27.22 -2.53 -4.87
CA THR A 305 -26.47 -1.64 -3.99
C THR A 305 -25.61 -0.62 -4.74
N SER A 306 -25.44 0.55 -4.13
CA SER A 306 -24.66 1.63 -4.72
C SER A 306 -23.20 1.51 -4.28
N PRO A 307 -22.22 1.47 -5.21
CA PRO A 307 -20.80 1.39 -4.85
C PRO A 307 -20.28 2.62 -4.10
N VAL A 308 -21.07 3.70 -4.03
CA VAL A 308 -20.74 4.91 -3.24
C VAL A 308 -21.09 4.74 -1.76
N GLU A 309 -22.04 3.85 -1.45
CA GLU A 309 -22.55 3.66 -0.09
C GLU A 309 -22.06 2.35 0.54
N VAL A 310 -21.55 1.39 -0.26
CA VAL A 310 -20.93 0.15 0.23
C VAL A 310 -19.51 0.40 0.73
N SER A 311 -19.07 -0.29 1.78
CA SER A 311 -17.70 -0.24 2.27
C SER A 311 -16.72 -0.76 1.21
N SER A 312 -15.54 -0.13 1.10
CA SER A 312 -14.48 -0.59 0.19
C SER A 312 -13.73 -1.83 0.72
N SER A 313 -13.88 -2.17 2.00
CA SER A 313 -13.15 -3.23 2.67
C SER A 313 -13.72 -4.64 2.46
N VAL A 314 -14.91 -4.77 1.87
CA VAL A 314 -15.63 -6.07 1.80
C VAL A 314 -15.75 -6.54 0.35
N ASP A 315 -15.04 -7.64 0.03
CA ASP A 315 -15.01 -8.24 -1.31
C ASP A 315 -16.29 -9.04 -1.67
N GLU A 316 -17.14 -9.41 -0.70
CA GLU A 316 -18.20 -10.41 -0.94
C GLU A 316 -19.63 -10.01 -0.52
N SER A 317 -19.85 -9.07 0.41
CA SER A 317 -21.19 -8.69 0.84
C SER A 317 -21.42 -7.18 0.81
N ALA A 318 -22.52 -6.77 0.19
CA ALA A 318 -22.96 -5.38 0.15
C ALA A 318 -23.30 -4.78 1.54
N VAL A 319 -23.38 -5.66 2.55
CA VAL A 319 -23.59 -5.35 3.96
C VAL A 319 -22.47 -6.03 4.72
N ASP A 320 -21.70 -5.25 5.50
CA ASP A 320 -20.74 -5.80 6.44
C ASP A 320 -21.49 -6.33 7.66
N VAL A 321 -21.78 -7.63 7.65
CA VAL A 321 -22.56 -8.27 8.72
C VAL A 321 -21.72 -8.38 10.00
N GLU A 322 -20.41 -8.55 9.87
CA GLU A 322 -19.50 -8.70 11.01
C GLU A 322 -19.39 -7.37 11.75
N GLU A 323 -19.06 -6.28 11.06
CA GLU A 323 -18.99 -4.93 11.63
C GLU A 323 -20.32 -4.50 12.27
N ILE A 324 -21.44 -4.77 11.59
CA ILE A 324 -22.77 -4.45 12.14
C ILE A 324 -23.08 -5.30 13.37
N ALA A 325 -22.75 -6.59 13.36
CA ALA A 325 -23.00 -7.47 14.49
C ALA A 325 -22.17 -7.03 15.70
N ASP A 326 -20.89 -6.73 15.50
CA ASP A 326 -20.00 -6.27 16.58
C ASP A 326 -20.52 -4.97 17.18
N ARG A 327 -20.81 -3.96 16.36
CA ARG A 327 -21.37 -2.68 16.84
C ARG A 327 -22.70 -2.84 17.59
N VAL A 328 -23.58 -3.74 17.14
CA VAL A 328 -24.86 -3.99 17.83
C VAL A 328 -24.63 -4.72 19.14
N VAL A 329 -23.74 -5.71 19.18
CA VAL A 329 -23.38 -6.42 20.41
C VAL A 329 -22.78 -5.45 21.42
N ASP A 330 -21.88 -4.56 20.99
CA ASP A 330 -21.24 -3.58 21.86
C ASP A 330 -22.24 -2.55 22.40
N ALA A 331 -23.19 -2.11 21.58
CA ALA A 331 -24.24 -1.19 22.04
C ALA A 331 -25.26 -1.84 23.00
N GLU A 332 -25.43 -3.16 23.00
CA GLU A 332 -26.43 -3.87 23.81
C GLU A 332 -25.87 -4.36 25.16
N PHE A 333 -24.55 -4.53 25.30
CA PHE A 333 -23.93 -5.07 26.51
C PHE A 333 -22.90 -4.10 27.12
N ASP A 334 -23.24 -3.49 28.26
CA ASP A 334 -22.33 -2.64 29.05
C ASP A 334 -21.28 -3.45 29.87
N ASP A 335 -21.43 -4.78 29.96
CA ASP A 335 -20.61 -5.67 30.80
C ASP A 335 -20.01 -6.83 30.00
N ASP A 336 -18.68 -6.96 30.06
CA ASP A 336 -17.90 -7.97 29.31
C ASP A 336 -18.24 -9.41 29.72
N GLU A 337 -18.64 -9.65 30.98
CA GLU A 337 -19.07 -10.97 31.43
C GLU A 337 -20.43 -11.35 30.83
N GLU A 338 -21.37 -10.40 30.71
CA GLU A 338 -22.65 -10.62 30.01
C GLU A 338 -22.47 -10.81 28.50
N LYS A 339 -21.61 -10.01 27.85
CA LYS A 339 -21.24 -10.16 26.44
C LYS A 339 -20.63 -11.54 26.16
N THR A 340 -19.66 -11.95 26.97
CA THR A 340 -19.01 -13.27 26.85
C THR A 340 -20.00 -14.42 27.09
N ARG A 341 -20.93 -14.26 28.04
CA ARG A 341 -21.99 -15.25 28.31
C ARG A 341 -22.98 -15.38 27.15
N PHE A 342 -23.34 -14.25 26.53
CA PHE A 342 -24.21 -14.22 25.35
C PHE A 342 -23.56 -14.91 24.14
N LEU A 343 -22.29 -14.60 23.87
CA LEU A 343 -21.51 -15.18 22.75
C LEU A 343 -21.11 -16.64 23.00
N GLY A 344 -20.83 -17.02 24.25
CA GLY A 344 -20.33 -18.33 24.65
C GLY A 344 -21.35 -19.47 24.63
N GLY A 345 -22.65 -19.19 24.46
CA GLY A 345 -23.70 -20.20 24.34
C GLY A 345 -24.01 -21.01 25.62
N GLU A 346 -23.41 -20.66 26.75
CA GLU A 346 -23.74 -21.26 28.04
C GLU A 346 -25.07 -20.69 28.55
N ARG A 347 -26.15 -21.46 28.35
CA ARG A 347 -27.45 -21.14 28.94
C ARG A 347 -27.36 -21.25 30.46
N GLU A 348 -27.75 -20.19 31.15
CA GLU A 348 -28.03 -20.30 32.58
C GLU A 348 -29.05 -21.42 32.81
N PRO A 349 -28.83 -22.30 33.80
CA PRO A 349 -29.84 -23.24 34.24
C PRO A 349 -31.07 -22.48 34.76
N LEU A 350 -32.12 -22.40 33.94
CA LEU A 350 -33.35 -21.66 34.26
C LEU A 350 -34.25 -22.45 35.21
N ASN A 351 -34.01 -23.76 35.35
CA ASN A 351 -34.78 -24.63 36.23
C ASN A 351 -33.97 -25.04 37.45
N LEU A 352 -34.62 -25.03 38.62
CA LEU A 352 -34.08 -25.58 39.89
C LEU A 352 -33.55 -27.01 39.76
N SER A 353 -34.02 -27.79 38.79
CA SER A 353 -33.54 -29.16 38.52
C SER A 353 -32.16 -29.24 37.89
N GLU A 354 -31.70 -28.17 37.26
CA GLU A 354 -30.41 -28.10 36.56
C GLU A 354 -29.26 -27.74 37.52
N HIS A 355 -29.57 -27.22 38.71
CA HIS A 355 -28.64 -27.06 39.84
C HIS A 355 -28.51 -28.30 40.73
N ALA A 356 -29.14 -29.42 40.36
CA ALA A 356 -29.18 -30.60 41.21
C ALA A 356 -27.77 -31.13 41.52
N ASP A 357 -26.89 -31.19 40.51
CA ASP A 357 -25.55 -31.77 40.67
C ASP A 357 -24.64 -30.92 41.57
N ASP A 358 -24.78 -29.59 41.55
CA ASP A 358 -24.06 -28.68 42.45
C ASP A 358 -24.51 -28.83 43.91
N TRP A 359 -25.82 -29.01 44.15
CA TRP A 359 -26.34 -29.26 45.50
C TRP A 359 -25.89 -30.62 46.05
N TRP A 360 -25.79 -31.64 45.20
CA TRP A 360 -25.26 -32.95 45.61
C TRP A 360 -23.76 -32.89 45.92
N MET A 361 -22.99 -32.04 45.21
CA MET A 361 -21.56 -31.82 45.51
C MET A 361 -21.34 -30.98 46.79
N GLU A 362 -22.14 -29.94 47.04
CA GLU A 362 -22.10 -29.20 48.31
C GLU A 362 -22.51 -30.06 49.51
N ALA A 363 -23.48 -30.97 49.33
CA ALA A 363 -23.90 -31.91 50.38
C ALA A 363 -22.89 -33.05 50.63
N ALA A 364 -22.01 -33.34 49.66
CA ALA A 364 -20.96 -34.36 49.79
C ALA A 364 -19.62 -33.79 50.32
N GLY A 365 -19.43 -32.47 50.30
CA GLY A 365 -18.28 -31.77 50.84
C GLY A 365 -18.44 -31.41 52.32
N GLY A 366 -18.56 -32.43 53.17
CA GLY A 366 -18.71 -32.25 54.60
C GLY A 366 -18.26 -33.47 55.39
N ASP A 367 -16.95 -33.74 55.36
CA ASP A 367 -16.20 -34.39 56.46
C ASP A 367 -14.72 -33.94 56.42
#